data_AF-A0A8S2MU74-F1
#
_entry.id   AF-A0A8S2MU74-F1
#
_cell.length_a   1.000
_cell.length_b   1.000
_cell.length_c   1.000
_cell.angle_alpha   90.00
_cell.angle_beta   90.00
_cell.angle_gamma   90.00
#
_symmetry.space_group_name_H-M   'P 1'
#
loop_
_entity.id
_entity.type
_entity.pdbx_description
1 polymer ?
#
loop_
_entity_poly.entity_id
_entity_poly.type
_entity_poly.pdbx_seq_one_letter_code
_entity_poly.pdbx_strand_id
1 'polypeptide(L)'
;MFHCLASLSFGVPFLWFQLNYPFCWSATDIGYYNTISSIIWTVGSIVGMKFFTYAHFGDATICCLSHIFFIVSALWVAQASYSWQLYLGLFIAPFTSYQGSLTYSIISKWLEPNEINNAYTFVTEINTILNVFGNSFFNYLYSITVSYSRNFTLILAAVLGVIPLVLNCILYRVTIRISDESDHRITECIPILIPNHMPMIEPAGMEAVRFPAKISKRIQ
;
A
#
# COMPACT_ATOMS: atom_id res chain seq x y z
N MET A 1 2.02 2.46 9.48
CA MET A 1 2.09 2.17 10.93
C MET A 1 0.88 1.37 11.43
N PHE A 2 -0.30 1.98 11.63
CA PHE A 2 -1.48 1.26 12.17
C PHE A 2 -1.96 0.10 11.31
N HIS A 3 -1.87 0.21 9.99
CA HIS A 3 -2.17 -0.92 9.13
C HIS A 3 -1.21 -2.09 9.37
N CYS A 4 0.11 -1.83 9.49
CA CYS A 4 1.09 -2.87 9.76
C CYS A 4 0.71 -3.64 11.03
N LEU A 5 0.35 -2.92 12.09
CA LEU A 5 -0.15 -3.52 13.32
C LEU A 5 -1.41 -4.37 13.09
N ALA A 6 -2.41 -3.87 12.36
CA ALA A 6 -3.65 -4.61 12.07
C ALA A 6 -3.39 -5.88 11.23
N SER A 7 -2.45 -5.85 10.27
CA SER A 7 -2.11 -7.02 9.47
C SER A 7 -1.45 -8.15 10.26
N LEU A 8 -0.88 -7.87 11.44
CA LEU A 8 -0.24 -8.91 12.26
C LEU A 8 -1.24 -9.89 12.86
N SER A 9 -2.51 -9.52 12.98
CA SER A 9 -3.57 -10.44 13.40
C SER A 9 -3.77 -11.59 12.39
N PHE A 10 -3.36 -11.40 11.13
CA PHE A 10 -3.36 -12.44 10.08
C PHE A 10 -2.09 -13.32 10.09
N GLY A 11 -1.18 -13.11 11.05
CA GLY A 11 0.00 -13.94 11.25
C GLY A 11 -0.27 -15.14 12.16
N VAL A 12 0.47 -15.23 13.27
CA VAL A 12 0.37 -16.35 14.23
C VAL A 12 -1.03 -16.54 14.83
N PRO A 13 -1.81 -15.48 15.19
CA PRO A 13 -3.18 -15.66 15.67
C PRO A 13 -4.11 -16.31 14.65
N PHE A 14 -3.91 -16.04 13.37
CA PHE A 14 -4.70 -16.65 12.29
C PHE A 14 -4.36 -18.13 12.09
N LEU A 15 -3.08 -18.51 12.27
CA LEU A 15 -2.69 -19.92 12.33
C LEU A 15 -3.43 -20.65 13.47
N TRP A 16 -3.47 -20.06 14.66
CA TRP A 16 -4.23 -20.62 15.77
C TRP A 16 -5.72 -20.70 15.47
N PHE A 17 -6.28 -19.71 14.79
CA PHE A 17 -7.68 -19.70 14.36
C PHE A 17 -8.02 -20.91 13.46
N GLN A 18 -7.12 -21.28 12.54
CA GLN A 18 -7.28 -22.42 11.64
C GLN A 18 -7.11 -23.78 12.34
N LEU A 19 -6.25 -23.85 13.35
CA LEU A 19 -6.01 -25.07 14.13
C LEU A 19 -7.16 -25.41 15.10
N ASN A 20 -7.92 -24.40 15.53
CA ASN A 20 -9.03 -24.58 16.46
C ASN A 20 -10.36 -24.92 15.75
N TYR A 21 -11.31 -25.52 16.49
CA TYR A 21 -12.67 -25.79 16.01
C TYR A 21 -13.34 -24.53 15.45
N PRO A 22 -14.04 -24.57 14.29
CA PRO A 22 -14.51 -25.76 13.56
C PRO A 22 -13.62 -26.24 12.40
N PHE A 23 -12.49 -25.59 12.13
CA PHE A 23 -11.65 -25.93 10.98
C PHE A 23 -10.79 -27.15 11.26
N CYS A 24 -10.12 -27.18 12.42
CA CYS A 24 -9.25 -28.29 12.85
C CYS A 24 -8.28 -28.73 11.74
N TRP A 25 -7.67 -27.77 11.04
CA TRP A 25 -6.84 -28.06 9.87
C TRP A 25 -5.57 -28.82 10.26
N SER A 26 -5.20 -29.79 9.43
CA SER A 26 -3.90 -30.46 9.55
C SER A 26 -2.77 -29.56 9.05
N ALA A 27 -1.52 -29.90 9.40
CA ALA A 27 -0.35 -29.21 8.89
C ALA A 27 -0.30 -29.20 7.35
N THR A 28 -0.80 -30.26 6.71
CA THR A 28 -0.88 -30.39 5.25
C THR A 28 -1.90 -29.40 4.66
N ASP A 29 -3.08 -29.25 5.28
CA ASP A 29 -4.11 -28.31 4.81
C ASP A 29 -3.63 -26.86 4.90
N ILE A 30 -2.94 -26.52 6.00
CA ILE A 30 -2.30 -25.21 6.18
C ILE A 30 -1.23 -24.96 5.11
N GLY A 31 -0.43 -25.99 4.80
CA GLY A 31 0.57 -25.93 3.73
C GLY A 31 -0.05 -25.65 2.36
N TYR A 32 -1.14 -26.34 2.00
CA TYR A 32 -1.86 -26.09 0.76
C TYR A 32 -2.47 -24.68 0.73
N TYR A 33 -3.11 -24.25 1.82
CA TYR A 33 -3.68 -22.91 1.92
C TYR A 33 -2.61 -21.82 1.73
N ASN A 34 -1.45 -21.94 2.38
CA ASN A 34 -0.36 -20.96 2.26
C ASN A 34 0.28 -20.93 0.87
N THR A 35 0.35 -22.08 0.20
CA THR A 35 0.86 -22.16 -1.18
C THR A 35 -0.12 -21.46 -2.14
N ILE A 36 -1.41 -21.77 -2.03
CA ILE A 36 -2.47 -21.15 -2.85
C ILE A 36 -2.55 -19.64 -2.56
N SER A 37 -2.49 -19.24 -1.30
CA SER A 37 -2.52 -17.82 -0.90
C SER A 37 -1.37 -17.06 -1.53
N SER A 38 -0.15 -17.61 -1.49
CA SER A 38 1.03 -16.98 -2.09
C SER A 38 0.87 -16.79 -3.61
N ILE A 39 0.39 -17.81 -4.32
CA ILE A 39 0.13 -17.73 -5.77
C ILE A 39 -0.92 -16.65 -6.06
N ILE A 40 -2.05 -16.67 -5.35
CA ILE A 40 -3.13 -15.69 -5.56
C ILE A 40 -2.67 -14.29 -5.20
N TRP A 41 -1.84 -14.11 -4.17
CA TRP A 41 -1.24 -12.82 -3.82
C TRP A 41 -0.31 -12.30 -4.91
N THR A 42 0.60 -13.13 -5.42
CA THR A 42 1.52 -12.72 -6.48
C THR A 42 0.77 -12.38 -7.77
N VAL A 43 -0.13 -13.25 -8.22
CA VAL A 43 -0.91 -13.01 -9.44
C VAL A 43 -1.86 -11.83 -9.26
N GLY A 44 -2.59 -11.81 -8.15
CA GLY A 44 -3.56 -10.76 -7.83
C GLY A 44 -2.92 -9.39 -7.68
N SER A 45 -1.73 -9.30 -7.07
CA SER A 45 -1.01 -8.03 -6.94
C SER A 45 -0.60 -7.47 -8.31
N ILE A 46 -0.06 -8.30 -9.22
CA ILE A 46 0.34 -7.86 -10.56
C ILE A 46 -0.88 -7.44 -11.39
N VAL A 47 -1.92 -8.28 -11.42
CA VAL A 47 -3.13 -8.04 -12.22
C VAL A 47 -3.91 -6.85 -11.69
N GLY A 48 -4.11 -6.76 -10.37
CA GLY A 48 -4.84 -5.67 -9.75
C GLY A 48 -4.13 -4.32 -9.90
N MET A 49 -2.79 -4.28 -9.89
CA MET A 49 -2.06 -3.04 -10.10
C MET A 49 -2.24 -2.56 -11.56
N LYS A 50 -2.11 -3.47 -12.53
CA LYS A 50 -2.40 -3.14 -13.94
C LYS A 50 -3.83 -2.63 -14.13
N PHE A 51 -4.80 -3.25 -13.46
CA PHE A 51 -6.19 -2.82 -13.51
C PHE A 51 -6.37 -1.40 -12.95
N PHE A 52 -5.80 -1.09 -11.78
CA PHE A 52 -5.90 0.24 -11.19
C PHE A 52 -5.17 1.32 -11.99
N THR A 53 -4.02 0.98 -12.58
CA THR A 53 -3.30 1.87 -13.49
C THR A 53 -4.11 2.13 -14.76
N TYR A 54 -4.75 1.11 -15.34
CA TYR A 54 -5.64 1.27 -16.49
C TYR A 54 -6.88 2.12 -16.17
N ALA A 55 -7.40 2.01 -14.95
CA ALA A 55 -8.53 2.81 -14.46
C ALA A 55 -8.15 4.25 -14.07
N HIS A 56 -6.89 4.67 -14.25
CA HIS A 56 -6.39 6.01 -13.89
C HIS A 56 -6.62 6.42 -12.42
N PHE A 57 -6.63 5.45 -11.50
CA PHE A 57 -6.72 5.76 -10.08
C PHE A 57 -5.40 6.33 -9.55
N GLY A 58 -5.47 7.41 -8.76
CA GLY A 58 -4.31 7.98 -8.10
C GLY A 58 -3.87 7.16 -6.88
N ASP A 59 -2.59 7.21 -6.51
CA ASP A 59 -2.00 6.39 -5.43
C ASP A 59 -2.78 6.44 -4.11
N ALA A 60 -3.25 7.63 -3.72
CA ALA A 60 -4.05 7.82 -2.51
C ALA A 60 -5.43 7.11 -2.58
N THR A 61 -6.06 7.09 -3.76
CA THR A 61 -7.33 6.37 -3.96
C THR A 61 -7.15 4.86 -3.91
N ILE A 62 -6.08 4.35 -4.53
CA ILE A 62 -5.74 2.93 -4.50
C ILE A 62 -5.41 2.52 -3.05
N CYS A 63 -4.68 3.35 -2.30
CA CYS A 63 -4.39 3.11 -0.89
C CYS A 63 -5.67 3.03 -0.05
N CYS A 64 -6.62 3.95 -0.22
CA CYS A 64 -7.92 3.90 0.47
C CYS A 64 -8.69 2.62 0.12
N LEU A 65 -8.72 2.26 -1.16
CA LEU A 65 -9.42 1.07 -1.62
C LEU A 65 -8.79 -0.23 -1.05
N SER A 66 -7.46 -0.29 -0.96
CA SER A 66 -6.75 -1.38 -0.30
C SER A 66 -7.16 -1.55 1.17
N HIS A 67 -7.39 -0.46 1.89
CA HIS A 67 -7.85 -0.52 3.29
C HIS A 67 -9.29 -1.03 3.39
N ILE A 68 -10.16 -0.63 2.47
CA ILE A 68 -11.53 -1.14 2.39
C ILE A 68 -11.50 -2.66 2.14
N PHE A 69 -10.71 -3.11 1.17
CA PHE A 69 -10.54 -4.54 0.91
C PHE A 69 -9.97 -5.30 2.11
N PHE A 70 -9.06 -4.69 2.88
CA PHE A 70 -8.54 -5.28 4.11
C PHE A 70 -9.64 -5.46 5.16
N ILE A 71 -10.44 -4.43 5.41
CA ILE A 71 -11.55 -4.49 6.39
C ILE A 71 -12.58 -5.52 5.95
N VAL A 72 -12.97 -5.53 4.67
CA VAL A 72 -13.94 -6.49 4.12
C VAL A 72 -13.40 -7.91 4.24
N SER A 73 -12.14 -8.15 3.87
CA SER A 73 -11.50 -9.46 4.00
C SER A 73 -11.43 -9.90 5.46
N ALA A 74 -11.10 -8.99 6.38
CA ALA A 74 -11.01 -9.28 7.80
C ALA A 74 -12.36 -9.66 8.41
N LEU A 75 -13.42 -8.91 8.07
CA LEU A 75 -14.77 -9.22 8.50
C LEU A 75 -15.27 -10.54 7.89
N TRP A 76 -14.94 -10.80 6.62
CA TRP A 76 -15.28 -12.05 5.94
C TRP A 76 -14.66 -13.26 6.63
N VAL A 77 -13.35 -13.18 6.90
CA VAL A 77 -12.61 -14.24 7.61
C VAL A 77 -13.10 -14.39 9.05
N ALA A 78 -13.44 -13.30 9.73
CA ALA A 78 -14.00 -13.35 11.09
C ALA A 78 -15.35 -14.06 11.17
N GLN A 79 -16.15 -14.02 10.10
CA GLN A 79 -17.45 -14.71 10.02
C GLN A 79 -17.32 -16.13 9.43
N ALA A 80 -16.12 -16.56 9.04
CA ALA A 80 -15.93 -17.84 8.39
C ALA A 80 -16.19 -19.00 9.37
N SER A 81 -17.12 -19.86 9.00
CA SER A 81 -17.46 -21.12 9.67
C SER A 81 -17.05 -22.35 8.85
N TYR A 82 -16.81 -22.19 7.55
CA TYR A 82 -16.46 -23.27 6.62
C TYR A 82 -15.15 -23.00 5.88
N SER A 83 -14.36 -24.05 5.62
CA SER A 83 -13.04 -23.93 4.98
C SER A 83 -13.09 -23.19 3.64
N TRP A 84 -14.13 -23.41 2.82
CA TRP A 84 -14.29 -22.74 1.52
C TRP A 84 -14.41 -21.21 1.66
N GLN A 85 -14.95 -20.70 2.77
CA GLN A 85 -15.08 -19.25 3.01
C GLN A 85 -13.70 -18.61 3.19
N LEU A 86 -12.74 -19.32 3.79
CA LEU A 86 -11.36 -18.87 3.91
C LEU A 86 -10.69 -18.78 2.53
N TYR A 87 -10.91 -19.77 1.65
CA TYR A 87 -10.43 -19.73 0.28
C TYR A 87 -11.05 -18.59 -0.54
N LEU A 88 -12.31 -18.23 -0.30
CA LEU A 88 -12.91 -17.05 -0.94
C LEU A 88 -12.28 -15.74 -0.46
N GLY A 89 -11.93 -15.65 0.83
CA GLY A 89 -11.20 -14.51 1.38
C GLY A 89 -9.86 -14.26 0.65
N LEU A 90 -9.21 -15.32 0.15
CA LEU A 90 -7.97 -15.20 -0.61
C LEU A 90 -8.11 -14.45 -1.93
N PHE A 91 -9.29 -14.34 -2.53
CA PHE A 91 -9.47 -13.53 -3.74
C PHE A 91 -9.55 -12.03 -3.45
N ILE A 92 -9.93 -11.66 -2.22
CA ILE A 92 -10.06 -10.27 -1.77
C ILE A 92 -8.73 -9.77 -1.18
N ALA A 93 -7.98 -10.66 -0.54
CA ALA A 93 -6.72 -10.36 0.14
C ALA A 93 -5.61 -9.71 -0.73
N PRO A 94 -5.40 -10.01 -2.02
CA PRO A 94 -4.26 -9.48 -2.78
C PRO A 94 -4.29 -7.96 -2.89
N PHE A 95 -5.48 -7.38 -2.91
CA PHE A 95 -5.67 -5.93 -3.00
C PHE A 95 -5.22 -5.18 -1.74
N THR A 96 -5.03 -5.88 -0.62
CA THR A 96 -4.51 -5.26 0.61
C THR A 96 -3.00 -4.98 0.51
N SER A 97 -2.26 -5.64 -0.38
CA SER A 97 -0.81 -5.52 -0.44
C SER A 97 -0.31 -4.14 -0.90
N TYR A 98 -1.09 -3.40 -1.69
CA TYR A 98 -0.63 -2.17 -2.36
C TYR A 98 -0.28 -1.03 -1.43
N GLN A 99 -0.93 -0.94 -0.28
CA GLN A 99 -0.69 0.16 0.65
C GLN A 99 0.77 0.30 1.08
N GLY A 100 1.53 -0.80 1.17
CA GLY A 100 2.93 -0.74 1.61
C GLY A 100 3.73 0.04 0.58
N SER A 101 3.71 -0.46 -0.66
CA SER A 101 4.39 0.16 -1.80
C SER A 101 3.90 1.59 -2.09
N LEU A 102 2.58 1.82 -2.04
CA LEU A 102 2.00 3.13 -2.31
C LEU A 102 2.28 4.14 -1.19
N THR A 103 2.40 3.71 0.07
CA THR A 103 2.79 4.61 1.17
C THR A 103 4.20 5.15 0.93
N TYR A 104 5.15 4.29 0.56
CA TYR A 104 6.50 4.75 0.21
C TYR A 104 6.47 5.66 -1.03
N SER A 105 5.71 5.31 -2.06
CA SER A 105 5.55 6.17 -3.24
C SER A 105 5.01 7.55 -2.90
N ILE A 106 3.97 7.63 -2.06
CA ILE A 106 3.43 8.90 -1.57
C ILE A 106 4.53 9.65 -0.83
N ILE A 107 5.18 9.06 0.18
CA ILE A 107 6.26 9.71 0.96
C ILE A 107 7.34 10.30 0.04
N SER A 108 7.80 9.58 -0.99
CA SER A 108 8.82 10.12 -1.91
C SER A 108 8.39 11.36 -2.70
N LYS A 109 7.09 11.59 -2.86
CA LYS A 109 6.57 12.79 -3.55
C LYS A 109 6.53 14.03 -2.66
N TRP A 110 6.56 13.86 -1.34
CA TRP A 110 6.50 14.97 -0.37
C TRP A 110 7.85 15.39 0.17
N LEU A 111 8.89 14.56 0.01
CA LEU A 111 10.22 14.81 0.56
C LEU A 111 11.21 15.22 -0.53
N GLU A 112 12.18 16.01 -0.12
CA GLU A 112 13.33 16.31 -0.96
C GLU A 112 14.23 15.06 -1.14
N PRO A 113 14.92 14.89 -2.28
CA PRO A 113 15.68 13.67 -2.60
C PRO A 113 16.73 13.27 -1.55
N ASN A 114 17.30 14.23 -0.82
CA ASN A 114 18.26 14.05 0.28
C ASN A 114 17.62 13.47 1.55
N GLU A 115 16.31 13.65 1.76
CA GLU A 115 15.62 13.24 2.99
C GLU A 115 14.86 11.91 2.86
N ILE A 116 14.59 11.46 1.63
CA ILE A 116 13.80 10.24 1.33
C ILE A 116 14.37 9.01 2.06
N ASN A 117 15.70 8.80 2.00
CA ASN A 117 16.32 7.63 2.60
C ASN A 117 16.15 7.59 4.13
N ASN A 118 16.27 8.75 4.78
CA ASN A 118 16.09 8.87 6.23
C ASN A 118 14.64 8.55 6.62
N ALA A 119 13.67 9.08 5.87
CA ALA A 119 12.26 8.78 6.11
C ALA A 119 11.91 7.31 5.88
N TYR A 120 12.45 6.69 4.82
CA TYR A 120 12.22 5.28 4.54
C TYR A 120 12.81 4.38 5.63
N THR A 121 14.01 4.69 6.10
CA THR A 121 14.66 3.98 7.20
C THR A 121 13.81 4.08 8.47
N PHE A 122 13.40 5.29 8.84
CA PHE A 122 12.55 5.52 10.02
C PHE A 122 11.21 4.76 9.97
N VAL A 123 10.52 4.78 8.83
CA VAL A 123 9.27 4.02 8.64
C VAL A 123 9.51 2.52 8.77
N THR A 124 10.63 2.02 8.25
CA THR A 124 11.00 0.59 8.31
C THR A 124 11.34 0.16 9.73
N GLU A 125 12.06 0.99 10.49
CA GLU A 125 12.35 0.75 11.91
C GLU A 125 11.07 0.67 12.75
N ILE A 126 10.17 1.64 12.58
CA ILE A 126 8.86 1.63 13.26
C ILE A 126 8.07 0.36 12.90
N ASN A 127 8.00 0.00 11.62
CA ASN A 127 7.29 -1.20 11.18
C ASN A 127 7.91 -2.46 11.81
N THR A 128 9.23 -2.51 11.96
CA THR A 128 9.93 -3.65 12.59
C THR A 128 9.60 -3.76 14.07
N ILE A 129 9.64 -2.65 14.81
CA ILE A 129 9.26 -2.61 16.24
C ILE A 129 7.81 -3.08 16.40
N LEU A 130 6.91 -2.56 15.57
CA LEU A 130 5.51 -2.94 15.60
C LEU A 130 5.28 -4.39 15.21
N ASN A 131 6.10 -4.96 14.31
CA ASN A 131 6.02 -6.37 13.96
C ASN A 131 6.30 -7.27 15.16
N VAL A 132 7.38 -7.01 15.88
CA VAL A 132 7.77 -7.77 17.07
C VAL A 132 6.77 -7.59 18.21
N PHE A 133 6.43 -6.34 18.51
CA PHE A 133 5.48 -6.01 19.57
C PHE A 133 4.08 -6.55 19.25
N GLY A 134 3.59 -6.30 18.03
CA GLY A 134 2.26 -6.67 17.59
C GLY A 134 2.06 -8.19 17.55
N ASN A 135 3.04 -8.96 17.06
CA ASN A 135 2.96 -10.42 17.13
C ASN A 135 2.81 -10.91 18.57
N SER A 136 3.63 -10.39 19.49
CA SER A 136 3.58 -10.78 20.91
C SER A 136 2.25 -10.38 21.55
N PHE A 137 1.81 -9.16 21.29
CA PHE A 137 0.55 -8.60 21.80
C PHE A 137 -0.68 -9.35 21.29
N PHE A 138 -0.78 -9.61 19.99
CA PHE A 138 -1.92 -10.33 19.42
C PHE A 138 -1.93 -11.81 19.79
N ASN A 139 -0.76 -12.44 19.96
CA ASN A 139 -0.69 -13.82 20.47
C ASN A 139 -1.17 -13.90 21.92
N TYR A 140 -0.73 -12.96 22.76
CA TYR A 140 -1.21 -12.87 24.14
C TYR A 140 -2.71 -12.56 24.20
N LEU A 141 -3.20 -11.62 23.38
CA LEU A 141 -4.64 -11.36 23.28
C LEU A 141 -5.41 -12.59 22.82
N TYR A 142 -4.91 -13.33 21.84
CA TYR A 142 -5.56 -14.55 21.37
C TYR A 142 -5.65 -15.59 22.49
N SER A 143 -4.57 -15.81 23.27
CA SER A 143 -4.56 -16.83 24.32
C SER A 143 -5.58 -16.56 25.43
N ILE A 144 -5.83 -15.29 25.77
CA ILE A 144 -6.84 -14.92 26.77
C ILE A 144 -8.26 -14.84 26.21
N THR A 145 -8.43 -14.58 24.90
CA THR A 145 -9.74 -14.36 24.29
C THR A 145 -10.32 -15.58 23.59
N VAL A 146 -9.50 -16.57 23.23
CA VAL A 146 -9.95 -17.77 22.51
C VAL A 146 -11.07 -18.54 23.23
N SER A 147 -11.10 -18.49 24.57
CA SER A 147 -12.13 -19.13 25.39
C SER A 147 -13.50 -18.44 25.31
N TYR A 148 -13.53 -17.12 25.09
CA TYR A 148 -14.77 -16.33 25.02
C TYR A 148 -15.21 -16.08 23.57
N SER A 149 -14.28 -15.65 22.72
CA SER A 149 -14.54 -15.31 21.33
C SER A 149 -13.26 -15.45 20.51
N ARG A 150 -13.18 -16.52 19.74
CA ARG A 150 -12.08 -16.80 18.80
C ARG A 150 -11.96 -15.72 17.71
N ASN A 151 -13.08 -15.12 17.32
CA ASN A 151 -13.12 -14.15 16.23
C ASN A 151 -12.69 -12.74 16.68
N PHE A 152 -12.50 -12.54 17.99
CA PHE A 152 -12.21 -11.24 18.58
C PHE A 152 -10.96 -10.59 17.99
N THR A 153 -9.87 -11.34 17.81
CA THR A 153 -8.61 -10.80 17.27
C THR A 153 -8.77 -10.33 15.82
N LEU A 154 -9.59 -11.02 15.02
CA LEU A 154 -9.89 -10.65 13.63
C LEU A 154 -10.82 -9.43 13.54
N ILE A 155 -11.82 -9.35 14.42
CA ILE A 155 -12.69 -8.16 14.52
C ILE A 155 -11.88 -6.95 14.99
N LEU A 156 -10.99 -7.14 15.97
CA LEU A 156 -10.08 -6.10 16.44
C LEU A 156 -9.15 -5.63 15.31
N ALA A 157 -8.66 -6.54 14.46
CA ALA A 157 -7.88 -6.19 13.27
C ALA A 157 -8.68 -5.32 12.31
N ALA A 158 -9.96 -5.65 12.06
CA ALA A 158 -10.84 -4.84 11.22
C ALA A 158 -11.03 -3.43 11.80
N VAL A 159 -11.29 -3.31 13.11
CA VAL A 159 -11.44 -2.02 13.81
C VAL A 159 -10.15 -1.20 13.75
N LEU A 160 -8.99 -1.82 14.01
CA LEU A 160 -7.70 -1.16 13.89
C LEU A 160 -7.37 -0.76 12.45
N GLY A 161 -7.90 -1.48 11.45
CA GLY A 161 -7.82 -1.14 10.03
C GLY A 161 -8.63 0.09 9.63
N VAL A 162 -9.66 0.47 10.40
CA VAL A 162 -10.43 1.71 10.17
C VAL A 162 -9.59 2.95 10.47
N ILE A 163 -8.71 2.91 11.47
CA ILE A 163 -7.84 4.04 11.83
C ILE A 163 -6.99 4.51 10.64
N PRO A 164 -6.18 3.64 9.98
CA PRO A 164 -5.39 4.05 8.84
C PRO A 164 -6.25 4.34 7.60
N LEU A 165 -7.46 3.79 7.48
CA LEU A 165 -8.42 4.22 6.44
C LEU A 165 -8.79 5.70 6.63
N VAL A 166 -9.19 6.10 7.84
CA VAL A 166 -9.57 7.49 8.14
C VAL A 166 -8.38 8.44 7.92
N LEU A 167 -7.18 8.06 8.37
CA LEU A 167 -5.97 8.86 8.14
C LEU A 167 -5.66 9.03 6.65
N ASN A 168 -5.75 7.96 5.85
CA ASN A 168 -5.55 8.04 4.40
C ASN A 168 -6.65 8.87 3.71
N CYS A 169 -7.90 8.80 4.18
CA CYS A 169 -8.97 9.66 3.66
C CYS A 169 -8.70 11.13 3.95
N ILE A 170 -8.21 11.48 5.14
CA ILE A 170 -7.81 12.85 5.47
C ILE A 170 -6.66 13.29 4.57
N LEU A 171 -5.63 12.45 4.42
CA LEU A 171 -4.48 12.74 3.56
C LEU A 171 -4.89 12.90 2.09
N TYR A 172 -5.82 12.09 1.61
CA TYR A 172 -6.40 12.22 0.27
C TYR A 172 -7.09 13.58 0.08
N ARG A 173 -7.89 14.03 1.05
CA ARG A 173 -8.53 15.35 1.02
C ARG A 173 -7.50 16.48 0.98
N VAL A 174 -6.43 16.38 1.78
CA VAL A 174 -5.34 17.37 1.81
C VAL A 174 -4.59 17.39 0.47
N THR A 175 -4.28 16.21 -0.09
CA THR A 175 -3.55 16.09 -1.36
C THR A 175 -4.32 16.71 -2.51
N ILE A 176 -5.63 16.48 -2.59
CA ILE A 176 -6.47 17.11 -3.63
C ILE A 176 -6.45 18.63 -3.50
N ARG A 177 -6.55 19.16 -2.27
CA ARG A 177 -6.50 20.62 -2.06
C ARG A 177 -5.20 21.23 -2.53
N ILE A 178 -4.07 20.58 -2.25
CA ILE A 178 -2.75 21.08 -2.69
C ILE A 178 -2.62 21.00 -4.22
N SER A 179 -3.12 19.93 -4.84
CA SER A 179 -3.13 19.81 -6.30
C SER A 179 -3.91 20.94 -6.96
N ASP A 180 -5.09 21.26 -6.44
CA ASP A 180 -5.95 22.35 -6.93
C ASP A 180 -5.27 23.72 -6.78
N GLU A 181 -4.62 23.96 -5.64
CA GLU A 181 -3.91 25.22 -5.41
C GLU A 181 -2.64 25.37 -6.26
N SER A 182 -1.95 24.27 -6.57
CA SER A 182 -0.79 24.28 -7.47
C SER A 182 -1.17 24.59 -8.91
N ASP A 183 -2.30 24.07 -9.39
CA ASP A 183 -2.80 24.32 -10.75
C ASP A 183 -3.21 25.79 -10.91
N HIS A 184 -3.81 26.37 -9.87
CA HIS A 184 -4.16 27.79 -9.84
C HIS A 184 -2.92 28.70 -9.90
N ARG A 185 -1.81 28.34 -9.22
CA ARG A 185 -0.55 29.09 -9.29
C ARG A 185 0.15 28.97 -10.64
N ILE A 186 0.11 27.78 -11.27
CA ILE A 186 0.71 27.59 -12.61
C ILE A 186 -0.06 28.40 -13.66
N THR A 187 -1.39 28.48 -13.53
CA THR A 187 -2.24 29.28 -14.43
C THR A 187 -1.98 30.79 -14.29
N GLU A 188 -1.58 31.26 -13.11
CA GLU A 188 -1.17 32.66 -12.91
C GLU A 188 0.26 32.95 -13.40
N CYS A 189 1.13 31.95 -13.57
CA CYS A 189 2.56 32.16 -13.84
C CYS A 189 3.01 32.12 -15.32
N ILE A 190 2.12 31.97 -16.33
CA ILE A 190 2.55 32.04 -17.75
C ILE A 190 1.56 32.89 -18.58
N PRO A 191 2.03 33.91 -19.36
CA PRO A 191 3.39 34.09 -19.86
C PRO A 191 4.05 35.40 -19.39
N ILE A 192 5.20 35.29 -18.72
CA ILE A 192 6.24 36.32 -18.89
C ILE A 192 6.75 36.14 -20.31
N LEU A 193 6.18 36.95 -21.22
CA LEU A 193 6.65 37.16 -22.57
C LEU A 193 8.16 37.46 -22.49
N ILE A 194 9.01 36.51 -22.90
CA ILE A 194 10.42 36.81 -23.16
C ILE A 194 10.42 37.72 -24.38
N PRO A 195 10.81 39.00 -24.29
CA PRO A 195 10.85 39.87 -25.44
C PRO A 195 11.92 39.35 -26.42
N ASN A 196 11.56 39.22 -27.70
CA ASN A 196 12.44 38.78 -28.80
C ASN A 196 13.60 39.74 -29.14
N HIS A 197 14.11 40.49 -28.17
CA HIS A 197 15.24 41.41 -28.36
C HIS A 197 16.27 41.21 -27.25
N MET A 198 17.05 40.14 -27.38
CA MET A 198 18.40 40.11 -26.85
C MET A 198 19.35 39.95 -28.04
N PRO A 199 20.18 40.96 -28.38
CA PRO A 199 21.21 40.80 -29.39
C PRO A 199 22.20 39.75 -28.91
N MET A 200 22.46 38.76 -29.77
CA MET A 200 23.48 37.75 -29.56
C MET A 200 24.85 38.43 -29.46
N ILE A 201 25.42 38.44 -28.26
CA ILE A 201 26.86 38.66 -28.07
C ILE A 201 27.52 37.31 -28.30
N GLU A 202 28.29 37.22 -29.39
CA GLU A 202 29.09 36.07 -29.79
C GLU A 202 30.28 35.89 -28.83
N PRO A 203 30.39 34.78 -28.08
CA PRO A 203 31.62 34.49 -27.36
C PRO A 203 32.62 33.85 -28.31
N ALA A 204 33.70 34.59 -28.58
CA ALA A 204 34.87 34.07 -29.27
C ALA A 204 35.50 32.93 -28.46
N GLY A 205 35.53 31.74 -29.06
CA GLY A 205 36.44 30.65 -28.70
C GLY A 205 35.92 29.69 -27.62
N MET A 206 35.32 28.59 -28.03
CA MET A 206 35.60 27.27 -27.44
C MET A 206 35.12 26.14 -28.37
N GLU A 207 36.00 25.17 -28.55
CA GLU A 207 35.90 24.07 -29.51
C GLU A 207 34.63 23.23 -29.37
N ALA A 208 34.05 22.88 -30.52
CA ALA A 208 32.89 22.02 -30.64
C ALA A 208 33.24 20.56 -30.27
N VAL A 209 32.83 20.12 -29.08
CA VAL A 209 32.75 18.70 -28.74
C VAL A 209 31.52 18.10 -29.41
N ARG A 210 31.76 17.38 -30.50
CA ARG A 210 30.76 16.72 -31.34
C ARG A 210 30.36 15.38 -30.71
N PHE A 211 29.20 15.29 -30.05
CA PHE A 211 28.57 14.01 -29.71
C PHE A 211 27.35 13.76 -30.62
N PRO A 212 27.26 12.57 -31.27
CA PRO A 212 26.27 12.31 -32.30
C PRO A 212 24.87 12.03 -31.76
N ALA A 213 23.89 12.67 -32.39
CA ALA A 213 22.47 12.40 -32.24
C ALA A 213 22.09 11.00 -32.76
N LYS A 214 21.40 10.20 -31.95
CA LYS A 214 20.50 9.13 -32.40
C LYS A 214 19.07 9.60 -32.09
N ILE A 215 18.41 10.19 -33.07
CA ILE A 215 17.40 9.57 -33.95
C ILE A 215 16.21 9.02 -33.17
N SER A 216 15.19 9.89 -33.10
CA SER A 216 13.77 9.58 -33.07
C SER A 216 13.39 8.43 -34.01
N LYS A 217 12.60 7.47 -33.51
CA LYS A 217 11.57 6.79 -34.31
C LYS A 217 10.28 6.69 -33.52
N ARG A 218 9.28 7.42 -34.02
CA ARG A 218 7.85 7.09 -33.96
C ARG A 218 7.57 5.76 -34.68
N ILE A 219 6.30 5.31 -34.55
CA ILE A 219 5.57 4.26 -35.28
C ILE A 219 5.60 2.95 -34.45
N GLN A 220 4.48 2.37 -34.00
CA GLN A 220 3.08 2.37 -34.46
C GLN A 220 2.16 2.05 -33.28
#